data_AF-A0A0F9FZM3-F1
#
_entry.id   AF-A0A0F9FZM3-F1
#
_cell.length_a   1.000
_cell.length_b   1.000
_cell.length_c   1.000
_cell.angle_alpha   90.00
_cell.angle_beta   90.00
_cell.angle_gamma   90.00
#
_symmetry.space_group_name_H-M   'P 1'
#
loop_
_entity.id
_entity.type
_entity.pdbx_description
1 polymer ?
#
loop_
_entity_poly.entity_id
_entity_poly.type
_entity_poly.pdbx_seq_one_letter_code
_entity_poly.pdbx_strand_id
1 'polypeptide(L)'
;MGSATTLFSQNSYKTGVAVNMSSIYEPITQYFKVSHQVLESQKFKQLSPSAKILYIYLCKYRNRYQGNNSYFTRSDRQINLDSGLSRATISRAKKELFNKLFIDYDYIQGTYTQYDIS
;
A
#
# COMPACT_ATOMS: atom_id res chain seq x y z
N MET A 1 28.02 -14.97 44.62
CA MET A 1 27.46 -13.96 43.69
C MET A 1 26.43 -14.67 42.83
N GLY A 2 25.15 -14.47 43.15
CA GLY A 2 24.04 -15.24 42.59
C GLY A 2 23.60 -14.71 41.23
N SER A 3 23.53 -15.60 40.24
CA SER A 3 22.94 -15.34 38.93
C SER A 3 21.42 -15.45 39.00
N ALA A 4 20.72 -14.34 38.80
CA ALA A 4 19.27 -14.31 38.67
C ALA A 4 18.87 -14.63 37.22
N THR A 5 18.54 -15.90 36.95
CA THR A 5 17.85 -16.30 35.72
C THR A 5 16.35 -16.21 35.98
N THR A 6 15.74 -15.09 35.58
CA THR A 6 14.29 -14.89 35.72
C THR A 6 13.54 -15.78 34.75
N LEU A 7 12.75 -16.70 35.33
CA LEU A 7 11.84 -17.63 34.67
C LEU A 7 10.72 -16.86 33.94
N PHE A 8 10.65 -16.95 32.61
CA PHE A 8 9.45 -16.58 31.88
C PHE A 8 8.43 -17.72 31.96
N SER A 9 7.34 -17.42 32.66
CA SER A 9 6.15 -18.26 32.85
C SER A 9 5.60 -18.78 31.51
N GLN A 10 5.47 -20.10 31.42
CA GLN A 10 4.79 -20.79 30.32
C GLN A 10 3.28 -20.60 30.43
N ASN A 11 2.71 -19.69 29.64
CA ASN A 11 1.27 -19.68 29.42
C ASN A 11 0.88 -20.89 28.57
N SER A 12 0.25 -21.84 29.23
CA SER A 12 -0.21 -23.12 28.69
C SER A 12 -1.59 -22.94 28.04
N TYR A 13 -1.63 -22.65 26.73
CA TYR A 13 -2.87 -22.80 25.97
C TYR A 13 -2.94 -24.23 25.44
N LYS A 14 -3.55 -25.12 26.23
CA LYS A 14 -3.92 -26.46 25.80
C LYS A 14 -5.08 -26.38 24.79
N THR A 15 -4.77 -26.46 23.50
CA THR A 15 -5.62 -27.09 22.49
C THR A 15 -4.71 -27.60 21.38
N GLY A 16 -4.48 -28.91 21.36
CA GLY A 16 -3.66 -29.58 20.36
C GLY A 16 -4.36 -29.59 19.01
N VAL A 17 -3.92 -28.69 18.14
CA VAL A 17 -3.88 -28.90 16.69
C VAL A 17 -2.44 -28.65 16.32
N ALA A 18 -1.73 -29.68 15.87
CA ALA A 18 -0.41 -29.50 15.26
C ALA A 18 -0.61 -28.76 13.94
N VAL A 19 -0.68 -27.43 14.00
CA VAL A 19 -0.70 -26.59 12.81
C VAL A 19 0.68 -26.72 12.20
N ASN A 20 0.74 -27.30 10.99
CA ASN A 20 1.96 -27.46 10.22
C ASN A 20 2.49 -26.05 9.88
N MET A 21 3.34 -25.49 10.74
CA MET A 21 3.85 -24.11 10.64
C MET A 21 4.65 -23.85 9.36
N SER A 22 5.02 -24.89 8.62
CA SER A 22 5.75 -24.84 7.36
C SER A 22 4.92 -24.40 6.15
N SER A 23 3.58 -24.43 6.22
CA SER A 23 2.72 -24.08 5.06
C SER A 23 2.13 -22.67 5.09
N ILE A 24 2.39 -21.87 6.13
CA ILE A 24 1.76 -20.56 6.32
C ILE A 24 2.67 -19.38 5.93
N TYR A 25 3.93 -19.65 5.60
CA TYR A 25 4.90 -18.63 5.21
C TYR A 25 5.42 -18.92 3.80
N GLU A 26 4.62 -18.54 2.80
CA GLU A 26 5.15 -18.30 1.46
C GLU A 26 6.08 -17.08 1.54
N PRO A 27 7.38 -17.21 1.18
CA PRO A 27 8.25 -16.04 1.14
C PRO A 27 7.68 -15.03 0.15
N ILE A 28 7.53 -13.77 0.57
CA ILE A 28 7.08 -12.70 -0.32
C ILE A 28 8.17 -12.47 -1.36
N THR A 29 8.00 -13.04 -2.54
CA THR A 29 8.99 -12.98 -3.63
C THR A 29 8.82 -11.78 -4.56
N GLN A 30 7.73 -11.01 -4.39
CA GLN A 30 7.35 -9.94 -5.31
C GLN A 30 7.41 -8.57 -4.64
N TYR A 31 8.10 -7.64 -5.28
CA TYR A 31 8.22 -6.25 -4.88
C TYR A 31 8.01 -5.32 -6.09
N PHE A 32 7.67 -4.07 -5.81
CA PHE A 32 7.62 -3.00 -6.81
C PHE A 32 8.37 -1.78 -6.28
N LYS A 33 8.82 -0.93 -7.19
CA LYS A 33 9.65 0.22 -6.84
C LYS A 33 8.78 1.40 -6.40
N VAL A 34 9.22 2.09 -5.36
CA VAL A 34 8.68 3.38 -4.91
C VAL A 34 9.86 4.32 -4.73
N SER A 35 9.73 5.59 -5.12
CA SER A 35 10.80 6.57 -4.97
C SER A 35 11.11 6.82 -3.48
N HIS A 36 12.37 6.64 -3.09
CA HIS A 36 12.84 6.95 -1.73
C HIS A 36 12.63 8.42 -1.37
N GLN A 37 12.86 9.33 -2.32
CA GLN A 37 12.68 10.76 -2.13
C GLN A 37 11.25 11.11 -1.72
N VAL A 38 10.25 10.39 -2.27
CA VAL A 38 8.86 10.59 -1.89
C VAL A 38 8.63 10.19 -0.44
N LEU A 39 9.11 9.00 -0.04
CA LEU A 39 8.95 8.49 1.33
C LEU A 39 9.63 9.37 2.39
N GLU A 40 10.76 9.99 2.03
CA GLU A 40 11.50 10.88 2.92
C GLU A 40 10.92 12.30 2.99
N SER A 41 10.15 12.70 1.97
CA SER A 41 9.59 14.05 1.87
C SER A 41 8.63 14.40 3.01
N GLN A 42 8.73 15.63 3.51
CA GLN A 42 7.84 16.12 4.57
C GLN A 42 6.38 16.18 4.11
N LYS A 43 6.14 16.51 2.84
CA LYS A 43 4.80 16.52 2.23
C LYS A 43 4.14 15.15 2.32
N PHE A 44 4.89 14.08 2.06
CA PHE A 44 4.41 12.71 2.11
C PHE A 44 4.17 12.25 3.56
N LYS A 45 5.08 12.60 4.48
CA LYS A 45 4.91 12.31 5.91
C LYS A 45 3.61 12.89 6.47
N GLN A 46 3.22 14.08 6.02
CA GLN A 46 1.97 14.75 6.37
C GLN A 46 0.72 14.21 5.65
N LEU A 47 0.84 13.23 4.75
CA LEU A 47 -0.34 12.62 4.11
C LEU A 47 -1.12 11.76 5.11
N SER A 48 -2.43 11.72 4.92
CA SER A 48 -3.28 10.75 5.61
C SER A 48 -2.82 9.32 5.33
N PRO A 49 -3.03 8.37 6.27
CA PRO A 49 -2.69 6.97 6.04
C PRO A 49 -3.33 6.40 4.78
N SER A 50 -4.59 6.76 4.50
CA SER A 50 -5.29 6.31 3.30
C SER A 50 -4.67 6.86 2.01
N ALA A 51 -4.21 8.12 1.99
CA ALA A 51 -3.49 8.68 0.85
C ALA A 51 -2.15 7.99 0.61
N LYS A 52 -1.41 7.66 1.67
CA LYS A 52 -0.16 6.88 1.56
C LYS A 52 -0.42 5.49 0.97
N ILE A 53 -1.44 4.78 1.46
CA ILE A 53 -1.84 3.47 0.93
C ILE A 53 -2.21 3.60 -0.55
N LEU A 54 -3.06 4.57 -0.91
CA LEU A 54 -3.45 4.78 -2.29
C LEU A 54 -2.24 5.04 -3.19
N TYR A 55 -1.31 5.92 -2.77
CA TYR A 55 -0.09 6.21 -3.52
C TYR A 55 0.74 4.95 -3.79
N ILE A 56 0.93 4.11 -2.77
CA ILE A 56 1.67 2.84 -2.89
C ILE A 56 1.01 1.93 -3.94
N TYR A 57 -0.32 1.82 -3.95
CA TYR A 57 -1.05 1.05 -4.98
C TYR A 57 -0.92 1.67 -6.37
N LEU A 58 -0.97 2.99 -6.49
CA LEU A 58 -0.72 3.68 -7.75
C LEU A 58 0.69 3.39 -8.27
N CYS A 59 1.72 3.43 -7.42
CA CYS A 59 3.09 3.03 -7.79
C CYS A 59 3.13 1.59 -8.29
N LYS A 60 2.47 0.65 -7.60
CA LYS A 60 2.36 -0.75 -8.06
C LYS A 60 1.78 -0.84 -9.47
N TYR A 61 0.72 -0.10 -9.78
CA TYR A 61 0.16 -0.07 -11.14
C TYR A 61 1.13 0.54 -12.13
N ARG A 62 1.76 1.67 -11.78
CA ARG A 62 2.77 2.30 -12.63
C ARG A 62 3.90 1.32 -12.99
N ASN A 63 4.45 0.60 -12.02
CA ASN A 63 5.47 -0.42 -12.24
C ASN A 63 4.98 -1.55 -13.17
N ARG A 64 3.69 -1.92 -13.11
CA ARG A 64 3.10 -2.94 -13.98
C ARG A 64 2.89 -2.47 -15.42
N TYR A 65 2.60 -1.18 -15.62
CA TYR A 65 2.28 -0.60 -16.93
C TYR A 65 3.41 0.26 -17.52
N GLN A 66 4.58 0.27 -16.88
CA GLN A 66 5.81 0.88 -17.40
C GLN A 66 6.28 0.11 -18.64
N GLY A 67 5.81 0.55 -19.80
CA GLY A 67 6.20 -0.02 -21.09
C GLY A 67 5.89 0.92 -22.25
N ASN A 68 4.73 1.61 -22.21
CA ASN A 68 4.26 2.38 -23.37
C ASN A 68 4.05 3.88 -23.13
N ASN A 69 3.69 4.33 -21.91
CA ASN A 69 3.32 5.72 -21.64
C ASN A 69 3.80 6.19 -20.26
N SER A 70 3.82 7.51 -20.01
CA SER A 70 4.06 8.08 -18.66
C SER A 70 2.91 7.80 -17.70
N TYR A 71 1.71 7.57 -18.23
CA TYR A 71 0.48 7.41 -17.49
C TYR A 71 -0.05 5.96 -17.51
N PHE A 72 -1.05 5.69 -16.66
CA PHE A 72 -1.89 4.49 -16.73
C PHE A 72 -3.35 4.84 -16.40
N THR A 73 -4.29 4.00 -16.82
CA THR A 73 -5.72 4.22 -16.54
C THR A 73 -6.25 3.19 -15.55
N ARG A 74 -7.03 3.66 -14.57
CA ARG A 74 -7.77 2.81 -13.63
C ARG A 74 -9.08 3.46 -13.22
N SER A 75 -10.12 2.65 -13.05
CA SER A 75 -11.38 3.12 -12.47
C SER A 75 -11.36 3.06 -10.95
N ASP A 76 -12.15 3.92 -10.30
CA ASP A 76 -12.28 3.91 -8.83
C ASP A 76 -12.80 2.56 -8.31
N ARG A 77 -13.57 1.83 -9.10
CA ARG A 77 -14.02 0.46 -8.77
C ARG A 77 -12.84 -0.52 -8.72
N GLN A 78 -11.94 -0.46 -9.68
CA GLN A 78 -10.75 -1.32 -9.70
C GLN A 78 -9.81 -0.99 -8.53
N ILE A 79 -9.58 0.30 -8.28
CA ILE A 79 -8.78 0.76 -7.14
C ILE A 79 -9.41 0.31 -5.82
N ASN A 80 -10.73 0.41 -5.67
CA ASN A 80 -11.45 -0.06 -4.48
C ASN A 80 -11.24 -1.55 -4.23
N LEU A 81 -11.36 -2.39 -5.27
CA LEU A 81 -11.17 -3.84 -5.13
C LEU A 81 -9.74 -4.20 -4.72
N ASP A 82 -8.75 -3.53 -5.29
CA ASP A 82 -7.34 -3.86 -5.06
C ASP A 82 -6.82 -3.30 -3.72
N SER A 83 -7.22 -2.08 -3.37
CA SER A 83 -6.71 -1.36 -2.18
C SER A 83 -7.56 -1.55 -0.92
N GLY A 84 -8.79 -2.06 -1.06
CA GLY A 84 -9.76 -2.14 0.03
C GLY A 84 -10.31 -0.78 0.50
N LEU A 85 -9.86 0.33 -0.08
CA LEU A 85 -10.32 1.68 0.29
C LEU A 85 -11.70 1.95 -0.30
N SER A 86 -12.64 2.50 0.50
CA SER A 86 -13.96 2.90 0.00
C SER A 86 -13.85 3.96 -1.11
N ARG A 87 -14.85 4.05 -2.00
CA ARG A 87 -14.89 5.09 -3.06
C ARG A 87 -14.78 6.51 -2.50
N ALA A 88 -15.43 6.79 -1.37
CA ALA A 88 -15.34 8.08 -0.70
C ALA A 88 -13.92 8.36 -0.19
N THR A 89 -13.28 7.34 0.39
CA THR A 89 -11.88 7.42 0.85
C THR A 89 -10.93 7.64 -0.32
N ILE A 90 -11.11 6.91 -1.43
CA ILE A 90 -10.32 7.10 -2.66
C ILE A 90 -10.47 8.52 -3.17
N SER A 91 -11.69 9.05 -3.26
CA SER A 91 -11.92 10.43 -3.72
C SER A 91 -11.18 11.47 -2.86
N ARG A 92 -11.24 11.35 -1.52
CA ARG A 92 -10.52 12.24 -0.60
C ARG A 92 -9.00 12.09 -0.74
N ALA A 93 -8.51 10.85 -0.78
CA ALA A 93 -7.09 10.54 -0.92
C ALA A 93 -6.51 11.04 -2.25
N LYS A 94 -7.25 10.91 -3.37
CA LYS A 94 -6.84 11.46 -4.68
C LYS A 94 -6.66 12.96 -4.63
N LYS A 95 -7.64 13.69 -4.07
CA LYS A 95 -7.55 15.15 -3.91
C LYS A 95 -6.34 15.54 -3.07
N GLU A 96 -6.08 14.80 -1.99
CA GLU A 96 -4.93 15.06 -1.11
C GLU A 96 -3.59 14.86 -1.85
N LEU A 97 -3.44 13.75 -2.58
CA LEU A 97 -2.23 13.44 -3.35
C LEU A 97 -1.99 14.46 -4.47
N PHE A 98 -3.05 14.86 -5.18
CA PHE A 98 -2.99 15.89 -6.23
C PHE A 98 -2.59 17.25 -5.67
N ASN A 99 -3.24 17.70 -4.58
CA ASN A 99 -2.92 18.97 -3.93
C ASN A 99 -1.48 19.04 -3.42
N LYS A 100 -0.86 17.90 -3.11
CA LYS A 100 0.54 17.81 -2.66
C LYS A 100 1.53 17.50 -3.79
N LEU A 101 1.06 17.42 -5.04
CA LEU A 101 1.86 17.18 -6.24
C LEU A 101 2.56 15.81 -6.25
N PHE A 102 1.90 14.78 -5.72
CA PHE A 102 2.39 13.39 -5.82
C PHE A 102 1.82 12.63 -7.01
N ILE A 103 0.65 13.05 -7.50
CA ILE A 103 0.01 12.49 -8.67
C ILE A 103 -0.56 13.62 -9.51
N ASP A 104 -0.64 13.39 -10.80
CA ASP A 104 -1.54 14.10 -11.71
C ASP A 104 -2.62 13.13 -12.17
N TYR A 105 -3.82 13.63 -12.45
CA TYR A 105 -4.88 12.78 -12.98
C TYR A 105 -5.92 13.52 -13.82
N ASP A 106 -6.38 12.83 -14.87
CA ASP A 106 -7.44 13.30 -15.76
C ASP A 106 -8.58 12.28 -15.87
N TYR A 107 -9.80 12.78 -15.98
CA TYR A 107 -10.98 11.92 -16.19
C TYR A 107 -11.14 11.60 -17.67
N ILE A 108 -11.10 10.31 -18.02
CA ILE A 108 -11.34 9.81 -19.37
C ILE A 108 -12.68 9.09 -19.40
N GLN A 109 -13.60 9.60 -20.23
CA GLN A 109 -14.88 8.97 -20.59
C GLN A 109 -15.60 8.30 -19.40
N GLY A 110 -16.08 9.13 -18.46
CA GLY A 110 -17.08 8.78 -17.44
C GLY A 110 -16.71 7.76 -16.35
N THR A 111 -15.75 6.87 -16.59
CA THR A 111 -15.50 5.71 -15.72
C THR A 111 -14.03 5.52 -15.37
N TYR A 112 -13.11 5.97 -16.22
CA TYR A 112 -11.68 5.78 -16.03
C TYR A 112 -11.00 7.08 -15.64
N THR A 113 -9.98 6.95 -14.80
CA THR A 113 -9.07 8.05 -14.48
C THR A 113 -7.70 7.66 -15.01
N GLN A 114 -7.11 8.56 -15.79
CA GLN A 114 -5.69 8.53 -16.16
C GLN A 114 -4.89 9.08 -15.00
N TYR A 115 -3.83 8.40 -14.61
CA TYR A 115 -2.91 8.80 -13.56
C TYR A 115 -1.50 8.92 -14.11
N ASP A 116 -0.80 9.99 -13.72
CA ASP A 116 0.64 10.12 -13.80
C ASP A 116 1.22 10.26 -12.39
N ILE A 117 2.39 9.66 -12.14
CA ILE A 117 3.04 9.67 -10.83
C ILE A 117 4.29 10.55 -10.92
N SER A 118 4.30 11.59 -10.09
CA SER A 118 5.41 12.54 -9.98
C SER A 118 6.56 12.01 -9.13
#